data_AF-A0A1X3F318-F1
#
_entry.id   AF-A0A1X3F318-F1
#
_cell.length_a   1.000
_cell.length_b   1.000
_cell.length_c   1.000
_cell.angle_alpha   90.00
_cell.angle_beta   90.00
_cell.angle_gamma   90.00
#
_symmetry.space_group_name_H-M   'P 1'
#
loop_
_entity.id
_entity.type
_entity.pdbx_description
1 polymer ?
#
loop_
_entity_poly.entity_id
_entity_poly.type
_entity_poly.pdbx_seq_one_letter_code
_entity_poly.pdbx_strand_id
1 'polypeptide(L)' 'MGVERMHSPKYWRMRAEEFRTKADNCEFPQTRETLRQVAENYEQLARSAEQVVTLEELDEAFQRRRAG' A
#
# COMPACT_ATOMS: atom_id res chain seq x y z
N MET A 1 -6.81 4.23 22.72
CA MET A 1 -6.18 5.03 21.65
C MET A 1 -6.09 4.11 20.45
N GLY A 2 -7.00 4.27 19.49
CA GLY A 2 -7.12 3.34 18.37
C GLY A 2 -5.81 3.34 17.60
N VAL A 3 -5.18 2.17 17.50
CA VAL A 3 -4.27 1.90 16.39
C VAL A 3 -5.10 2.14 15.14
N GLU A 4 -4.99 3.33 14.57
CA GLU A 4 -5.40 3.60 13.20
C GLU A 4 -4.78 2.48 12.40
N ARG A 5 -5.61 1.49 12.03
CA ARG A 5 -5.16 0.27 11.37
C ARG A 5 -4.34 0.73 10.20
N MET A 6 -3.03 0.53 10.30
CA MET A 6 -2.06 0.83 9.26
C MET A 6 -2.69 0.29 7.98
N HIS A 7 -3.03 1.19 7.05
CA HIS A 7 -3.96 0.84 5.98
C HIS A 7 -3.45 -0.43 5.28
N SER A 8 -4.34 -1.42 5.12
CA SER A 8 -3.95 -2.71 4.54
C SER A 8 -3.28 -2.51 3.17
N PRO A 9 -2.35 -3.38 2.75
CA PRO A 9 -1.74 -3.31 1.42
C PRO A 9 -2.77 -3.20 0.29
N LYS A 10 -3.92 -3.86 0.46
CA LYS A 10 -5.07 -3.80 -0.45
C LYS A 10 -5.67 -2.39 -0.58
N TYR A 11 -5.77 -1.65 0.52
CA TYR A 11 -6.26 -0.27 0.50
C TYR A 11 -5.33 0.64 -0.32
N TRP A 12 -4.02 0.52 -0.11
CA TRP A 12 -3.04 1.29 -0.86
C TRP A 12 -3.03 0.96 -2.36
N ARG A 13 -3.15 -0.33 -2.73
CA ARG A 13 -3.30 -0.75 -4.13
C ARG A 13 -4.56 -0.17 -4.78
N MET A 14 -5.70 -0.24 -4.10
CA MET A 14 -6.95 0.34 -4.59
C MET A 14 -6.80 1.84 -4.86
N ARG A 15 -6.16 2.58 -3.95
CA ARG A 15 -5.89 4.02 -4.15
C ARG A 15 -4.95 4.24 -5.32
N ALA A 16 -3.86 3.49 -5.44
CA ALA A 16 -2.95 3.60 -6.58
C ALA A 16 -3.70 3.45 -7.91
N GLU A 17 -4.60 2.47 -8.01
CA GLU A 17 -5.42 2.22 -9.20
C GLU A 17 -6.37 3.40 -9.51
N GLU A 18 -7.08 3.93 -8.52
CA GLU A 18 -7.94 5.12 -8.69
C GLU A 18 -7.17 6.31 -9.27
N PHE A 19 -5.94 6.55 -8.80
CA PHE A 19 -5.11 7.65 -9.28
C PHE A 19 -4.54 7.39 -10.68
N ARG A 20 -4.24 6.13 -11.04
CA ARG A 20 -3.89 5.77 -12.43
C ARG A 20 -5.05 6.04 -13.39
N THR A 21 -6.25 5.59 -13.05
CA THR A 21 -7.44 5.84 -13.88
C THR A 21 -7.71 7.33 -14.04
N LYS A 22 -7.52 8.14 -12.98
CA LYS A 22 -7.62 9.61 -13.07
C LYS A 22 -6.55 10.22 -13.96
N ALA A 23 -5.32 9.70 -13.90
CA ALA A 23 -4.23 10.16 -14.76
C ALA A 23 -4.50 9.85 -16.24
N ASP A 24 -5.01 8.66 -16.54
CA ASP A 24 -5.26 8.24 -17.92
C ASP A 24 -6.40 9.03 -18.58
N ASN A 25 -7.37 9.49 -17.79
CA ASN A 25 -8.44 10.39 -18.25
C ASN A 25 -8.06 11.88 -18.20
N CYS A 26 -6.83 12.23 -17.80
CA CYS A 26 -6.41 13.62 -17.66
C CYS A 26 -5.83 14.16 -18.96
N GLU A 27 -6.45 15.23 -19.48
CA GLU A 27 -6.01 15.92 -20.69
C GLU A 27 -4.82 16.87 -20.45
N PHE A 28 -4.58 17.27 -19.19
CA PHE A 28 -3.48 18.15 -18.81
C PHE A 28 -2.20 17.34 -18.54
N PRO A 29 -1.13 17.49 -19.35
CA PRO A 29 0.06 16.65 -19.25
C PRO A 29 0.75 16.73 -17.88
N GLN A 30 0.86 17.93 -17.31
CA GLN A 30 1.49 18.15 -16.01
C GLN A 30 0.71 17.48 -14.87
N THR A 31 -0.62 17.65 -14.86
CA THR A 31 -1.49 17.03 -13.86
C THR A 31 -1.49 15.52 -13.99
N ARG A 32 -1.46 14.98 -15.22
CA ARG A 32 -1.33 13.54 -15.47
C ARG A 32 -0.04 12.98 -14.89
N GLU A 33 1.09 13.65 -15.07
CA GLU A 33 2.36 13.23 -14.49
C GLU A 33 2.31 13.24 -12.96
N THR A 34 1.76 14.29 -12.36
CA THR A 34 1.57 14.35 -10.90
C THR A 34 0.68 13.21 -10.40
N LEU A 35 -0.43 12.91 -11.08
CA LEU A 35 -1.34 11.82 -10.71
C LEU A 35 -0.66 10.45 -10.84
N ARG A 36 0.20 10.26 -11.85
CA ARG A 36 1.01 9.03 -11.99
C ARG A 36 2.02 8.88 -10.87
N GLN A 37 2.72 9.94 -10.49
CA GLN A 37 3.64 9.92 -9.35
C GLN A 37 2.92 9.61 -8.05
N VAL A 38 1.73 10.17 -7.83
CA VAL A 38 0.91 9.87 -6.65
C VAL A 38 0.50 8.41 -6.63
N ALA A 39 0.08 7.85 -7.78
CA ALA A 39 -0.26 6.44 -7.87
C ALA A 39 0.95 5.52 -7.59
N GLU A 40 2.13 5.88 -8.07
CA GLU A 40 3.37 5.14 -7.81
C GLU A 40 3.74 5.18 -6.33
N ASN A 41 3.61 6.33 -5.67
CA ASN A 41 3.83 6.45 -4.22
C ASN A 41 2.89 5.55 -3.41
N TYR A 42 1.62 5.45 -3.80
CA TYR A 42 0.68 4.52 -3.17
C TYR A 42 1.04 3.05 -3.40
N GLU A 43 1.57 2.69 -4.58
CA GLU A 43 2.07 1.34 -4.84
C GLU A 43 3.26 1.00 -3.94
N GLN A 44 4.18 1.95 -3.73
CA GLN A 44 5.30 1.76 -2.80
C GLN A 44 4.82 1.57 -1.36
N LEU A 45 3.84 2.37 -0.91
CA LEU A 45 3.20 2.20 0.40
C LEU A 45 2.54 0.83 0.54
N ALA A 46 1.89 0.32 -0.52
CA ALA A 46 1.32 -1.01 -0.52
C ALA A 46 2.38 -2.10 -0.32
N ARG A 47 3.51 -1.99 -1.02
CA ARG A 47 4.64 -2.92 -0.90
C ARG A 47 5.25 -2.88 0.49
N SER A 48 5.46 -1.68 1.05
CA SER A 48 5.96 -1.53 2.42
C SER A 48 4.99 -2.15 3.44
N ALA A 49 3.69 -1.90 3.30
CA ALA A 49 2.68 -2.49 4.16
C ALA A 49 2.64 -4.02 4.06
N GLU A 50 2.82 -4.59 2.87
CA GLU A 50 2.85 -6.04 2.65
C GLU A 50 4.07 -6.69 3.32
N GLN A 51 5.22 -6.01 3.29
CA GLN A 51 6.43 -6.46 3.99
C GLN A 51 6.25 -6.43 5.50
N VAL A 52 5.63 -5.38 6.06
CA VAL A 52 5.36 -5.31 7.52
C VAL A 52 4.44 -6.46 7.94
N VAL A 53 3.33 -6.66 7.23
CA VAL A 53 2.39 -7.77 7.52
C VAL A 53 3.10 -9.12 7.46
N THR A 54 3.92 -9.36 6.44
CA THR A 54 4.66 -10.62 6.29
C THR A 54 5.63 -10.85 7.46
N LEU A 55 6.30 -9.79 7.94
CA LEU A 55 7.24 -9.89 9.08
C LEU A 55 6.51 -10.19 10.39
N GLU A 56 5.35 -9.58 10.63
CA GLU A 56 4.51 -9.88 11.80
C GLU A 56 4.01 -11.33 11.78
N GLU A 57 3.51 -11.80 10.64
CA GLU A 57 3.07 -13.20 10.47
C GLU A 57 4.21 -14.20 10.70
N LEU A 58 5.42 -13.88 10.25
CA LEU A 58 6.60 -14.70 10.47
C LEU A 58 7.00 -14.73 11.96
N ASP A 59 7.03 -13.58 12.63
CA ASP A 59 7.33 -13.53 14.07
C ASP A 59 6.31 -14.35 14.87
N GLU A 60 5.01 -14.19 14.62
CA GLU A 60 3.97 -14.99 15.26
C GLU A 60 4.16 -16.50 15.03
N ALA A 61 4.51 -16.90 13.81
CA ALA A 61 4.79 -18.30 13.49
C ALA A 61 6.03 -18.84 14.22
N PHE A 62 7.07 -18.02 14.39
CA PHE A 62 8.25 -18.38 15.17
C PHE A 62 7.94 -18.51 16.66
N GLN A 63 7.18 -17.57 17.24
CA GLN A 63 6.75 -17.63 18.64
C GLN A 63 5.91 -18.88 18.91
N ARG A 64 4.96 -19.19 18.03
CA ARG A 64 4.11 -20.37 18.16
C ARG A 64 4.89 -21.69 18.12
N ARG A 65 5.93 -21.76 17.28
CA ARG A 65 6.79 -22.94 17.16
C ARG A 65 7.75 -23.10 18.36
N ARG A 66 8.02 -22.04 19.10
CA ARG A 66 8.87 -22.04 20.30
C ARG A 66 8.10 -22.35 21.59
N ALA A 67 6.77 -22.17 21.56
CA ALA A 67 5.87 -22.35 22.71
C ALA A 67 5.20 -23.75 22.76
N GLY A 68 5.48 -24.64 21.81
CA GLY A 68 5.02 -26.03 21.78
C GLY A 68 6.19 -26.99 21.77
#